data_AF-X0NYC1-F1
#
_entry.id   AF-X0NYC1-F1
#
_cell.length_a   1.000
_cell.length_b   1.000
_cell.length_c   1.000
_cell.angle_alpha   90.00
_cell.angle_beta   90.00
_cell.angle_gamma   90.00
#
_symmetry.space_group_name_H-M   'P 1'
#
loop_
_entity.id
_entity.type
_entity.pdbx_description
1 polymer ?
#
loop_
_entity_poly.entity_id
_entity_poly.type
_entity_poly.pdbx_seq_one_letter_code
_entity_poly.pdbx_strand_id
1 'polypeptide(L)'
;MLNVKLLPLLLLVTSTPAWSAIYSCADIPAGKNALETNDSNIDAYYVINCNEQTLTYSYQYNPASFNTEQLNGLAKEMLNNMHSDKAILNQQYPFVNFLSFKIYHGSTLLDSVVEKIK
;
A
#
# COMPACT_ATOMS: atom_id res chain seq x y z
N MET A 1 4.02 47.86 1.70
CA MET A 1 2.86 47.07 1.26
C MET A 1 3.08 46.70 -0.20
N LEU A 2 3.40 45.43 -0.45
CA LEU A 2 3.66 44.84 -1.78
C LEU A 2 2.67 43.65 -1.88
N ASN A 3 1.56 43.78 -2.61
CA ASN A 3 1.38 43.54 -4.05
C ASN A 3 1.40 42.06 -4.46
N VAL A 4 0.19 41.57 -4.78
CA VAL A 4 -0.19 40.61 -5.84
C VAL A 4 0.29 39.15 -5.76
N LYS A 5 -0.73 38.30 -5.62
CA LYS A 5 -0.89 36.90 -6.08
C LYS A 5 0.11 36.47 -7.16
N LEU A 6 0.75 35.31 -6.98
CA LEU A 6 0.92 34.28 -8.01
C LEU A 6 1.50 33.00 -7.39
N LEU A 7 0.69 31.94 -7.38
CA LEU A 7 1.17 30.56 -7.41
C LEU A 7 2.15 30.39 -8.58
N PRO A 8 3.28 29.70 -8.41
CA PRO A 8 3.80 28.85 -9.45
C PRO A 8 3.21 27.46 -9.26
N LEU A 9 2.08 27.25 -9.93
CA LEU A 9 1.74 25.97 -10.54
C LEU A 9 2.92 25.61 -11.49
N LEU A 10 3.28 24.33 -11.54
CA LEU A 10 4.05 23.65 -12.61
C LEU A 10 5.59 23.61 -12.49
N LEU A 11 6.06 22.49 -11.93
CA LEU A 11 6.97 21.54 -12.59
C LEU A 11 6.34 20.16 -12.34
N LEU A 12 5.38 19.68 -13.14
CA LEU A 12 5.62 18.91 -14.38
C LEU A 12 6.92 18.10 -14.34
N VAL A 13 6.92 17.05 -13.52
CA VAL A 13 7.37 15.75 -14.02
C VAL A 13 6.13 14.87 -14.03
N THR A 14 5.41 14.91 -15.15
CA THR A 14 4.57 13.79 -15.59
C THR A 14 5.50 12.62 -15.90
N SER A 15 5.97 11.93 -14.87
CA SER A 15 6.29 10.53 -15.02
C SER A 15 4.96 9.79 -14.90
N THR A 16 4.16 9.81 -15.97
CA THR A 16 3.30 8.65 -16.20
C THR A 16 4.23 7.44 -16.10
N PRO A 17 4.01 6.48 -15.19
CA PRO A 17 4.78 5.26 -15.24
C PRO A 17 4.56 4.69 -16.63
N ALA A 18 5.66 4.57 -17.37
CA ALA A 18 5.70 3.88 -18.63
C ALA A 18 5.11 2.49 -18.38
N TRP A 19 3.96 2.22 -19.02
CA TRP A 19 3.31 0.91 -19.07
C TRP A 19 2.91 0.43 -17.68
N SER A 20 1.69 0.77 -17.25
CA SER A 20 1.03 -0.03 -16.21
C SER A 20 0.85 -1.44 -16.78
N ALA A 21 1.83 -2.33 -16.57
CA ALA A 21 1.70 -3.73 -16.91
C ALA A 21 0.41 -4.22 -16.24
N ILE A 22 -0.54 -4.66 -17.07
CA ILE A 22 -1.73 -5.33 -16.58
C ILE A 22 -1.27 -6.73 -16.24
N TYR A 23 -1.15 -7.03 -14.95
CA TYR A 23 -0.73 -8.35 -14.53
C TYR A 23 -1.92 -9.30 -14.59
N SER A 24 -1.74 -10.45 -15.25
CA SER A 24 -2.57 -11.61 -14.97
C SER A 24 -2.02 -12.34 -13.75
N CYS A 25 -2.84 -13.22 -13.17
CA CYS A 25 -2.39 -14.07 -12.06
C CYS A 25 -1.16 -14.95 -12.38
N ALA A 26 -0.94 -15.26 -13.66
CA ALA A 26 0.22 -16.04 -14.08
C ALA A 26 1.53 -15.24 -14.11
N ASP A 27 1.43 -13.89 -14.14
CA ASP A 27 2.57 -12.99 -14.30
C ASP A 27 3.13 -12.49 -12.96
N ILE A 28 2.49 -12.85 -11.85
CA ILE A 28 2.80 -12.29 -10.55
C ILE A 28 3.80 -13.20 -9.82
N PRO A 29 4.93 -12.65 -9.35
CA PRO A 29 5.86 -13.40 -8.52
C PRO A 29 5.15 -13.90 -7.26
N ALA A 30 5.09 -15.23 -7.15
CA ALA A 30 4.50 -15.89 -6.00
C ALA A 30 5.27 -15.54 -4.71
N GLY A 31 4.54 -15.31 -3.63
CA GLY A 31 5.12 -15.09 -2.30
C GLY A 31 5.27 -13.62 -1.91
N LYS A 32 6.24 -13.37 -1.04
CA LYS A 32 6.48 -12.07 -0.40
C LYS A 32 7.26 -11.16 -1.34
N ASN A 33 6.62 -10.08 -1.78
CA ASN A 33 7.23 -9.05 -2.62
C ASN A 33 7.56 -7.84 -1.75
N ALA A 34 8.85 -7.46 -1.69
CA ALA A 34 9.30 -6.35 -0.86
C ALA A 34 8.70 -5.02 -1.33
N LEU A 35 8.29 -4.18 -0.38
CA LEU A 35 7.98 -2.78 -0.60
C LEU A 35 9.18 -1.96 -0.14
N GLU A 36 9.61 -1.00 -0.96
CA GLU A 36 10.66 -0.09 -0.53
C GLU A 36 10.13 0.81 0.59
N THR A 37 10.85 0.80 1.71
CA THR A 37 10.64 1.67 2.86
C THR A 37 11.94 2.38 3.15
N ASN A 38 11.84 3.65 3.54
CA ASN A 38 12.98 4.45 3.99
C ASN A 38 13.30 4.24 5.48
N ASP A 39 12.53 3.41 6.19
CA ASP A 39 12.71 3.10 7.60
C ASP A 39 13.16 1.64 7.77
N SER A 40 14.37 1.46 8.30
CA SER A 40 14.95 0.14 8.57
C SER A 40 14.28 -0.62 9.72
N ASN A 41 13.41 0.04 10.48
CA ASN A 41 12.63 -0.58 11.55
C ASN A 41 11.32 -1.21 11.04
N ILE A 42 11.05 -1.11 9.74
CA ILE A 42 9.82 -1.59 9.13
C ILE A 42 10.20 -2.54 8.00
N ASP A 43 9.77 -3.79 8.10
CA ASP A 43 9.78 -4.75 7.00
C ASP A 43 8.41 -4.72 6.32
N ALA A 44 8.33 -4.06 5.17
CA ALA A 44 7.10 -3.89 4.41
C ALA A 44 7.11 -4.77 3.17
N TYR A 45 5.97 -5.42 2.91
CA TYR A 45 5.82 -6.29 1.74
C TYR A 45 4.37 -6.44 1.33
N TYR A 46 4.15 -6.95 0.13
CA TYR A 46 2.83 -7.36 -0.32
C TYR A 46 2.82 -8.81 -0.82
N VAL A 47 1.65 -9.40 -0.76
CA VAL A 47 1.35 -10.73 -1.29
C VAL A 47 0.05 -10.63 -2.07
N ILE A 48 0.04 -11.21 -3.28
CA ILE A 48 -1.18 -11.35 -4.07
C ILE A 48 -1.60 -12.81 -4.03
N ASN A 49 -2.81 -13.05 -3.53
CA ASN A 49 -3.46 -14.35 -3.58
C ASN A 49 -4.49 -14.33 -4.70
N CYS A 50 -4.19 -15.04 -5.78
CA CYS A 50 -5.05 -15.14 -6.95
C CYS A 50 -6.33 -15.96 -6.73
N ASN A 51 -6.28 -16.99 -5.88
CA ASN A 51 -7.45 -17.81 -5.57
C ASN A 51 -8.46 -17.01 -4.73
N GLU A 52 -7.95 -16.27 -3.75
CA GLU A 52 -8.76 -15.40 -2.89
C GLU A 52 -8.98 -14.00 -3.50
N GLN A 53 -8.40 -13.73 -4.68
CA GLN A 53 -8.47 -12.44 -5.38
C GLN A 53 -8.12 -11.26 -4.46
N THR A 54 -7.14 -11.46 -3.58
CA THR A 54 -6.80 -10.54 -2.50
C THR A 54 -5.37 -10.04 -2.66
N LEU A 55 -5.18 -8.73 -2.59
CA LEU A 55 -3.88 -8.11 -2.42
C LEU A 55 -3.72 -7.70 -0.96
N THR A 56 -2.73 -8.28 -0.28
CA THR A 56 -2.44 -8.00 1.12
C THR A 56 -1.13 -7.22 1.24
N TYR A 57 -1.21 -6.02 1.78
CA TYR A 57 -0.06 -5.25 2.24
C TYR A 57 0.22 -5.60 3.71
N SER A 58 1.47 -5.89 4.02
CA SER A 58 1.93 -6.27 5.36
C SER A 58 3.06 -5.36 5.79
N TYR A 59 2.94 -4.81 7.00
CA TYR A 59 3.98 -3.98 7.62
C TYR A 59 4.36 -4.59 8.96
N GLN A 60 5.62 -4.99 9.07
CA GLN A 60 6.17 -5.58 10.28
C GLN A 60 7.10 -4.58 10.96
N TYR A 61 6.66 -4.06 12.09
CA TYR A 61 7.35 -3.05 12.88
C TYR A 61 8.26 -3.70 13.92
N ASN A 62 9.48 -3.18 14.06
CA ASN A 62 10.43 -3.61 15.08
C ASN A 62 9.91 -3.26 16.50
N PRO A 63 9.72 -4.26 17.38
CA PRO A 63 9.25 -4.01 18.75
C PRO A 63 10.14 -3.14 19.62
N ALA A 64 11.43 -3.01 19.27
CA ALA A 64 12.34 -2.13 19.99
C ALA A 64 12.12 -0.64 19.67
N SER A 65 11.46 -0.35 18.55
CA SER A 65 11.33 1.00 17.98
C SER A 65 9.89 1.53 18.02
N PHE A 66 8.90 0.64 18.06
CA PHE A 66 7.48 0.97 18.09
C PHE A 66 6.78 0.21 19.21
N ASN A 67 5.79 0.82 19.85
CA ASN A 67 4.93 0.14 20.81
C ASN A 67 3.58 -0.23 20.18
N THR A 68 2.83 -1.10 20.85
CA THR A 68 1.56 -1.62 20.34
C THR A 68 0.47 -0.56 20.22
N GLU A 69 0.48 0.48 21.07
CA GLU A 69 -0.52 1.55 21.06
C GLU A 69 -0.40 2.41 19.80
N GLN A 70 0.83 2.70 19.36
CA GLN A 70 1.10 3.44 18.13
C GLN A 70 0.64 2.71 16.86
N LEU A 71 0.60 1.37 16.91
CA LEU A 71 0.28 0.53 15.76
C LEU A 71 -1.20 0.17 15.68
N ASN A 72 -1.96 0.43 16.75
CA ASN A 72 -3.38 0.08 16.82
C ASN A 72 -4.22 0.98 15.90
N GLY A 73 -5.05 0.37 15.05
CA GLY A 73 -5.91 1.07 14.09
C GLY A 73 -5.20 1.52 12.81
N LEU A 74 -3.88 1.30 12.71
CA LEU A 74 -3.09 1.71 11.55
C LEU A 74 -3.49 0.96 10.27
N ALA A 75 -3.98 -0.28 10.37
CA ALA A 75 -4.43 -1.03 9.19
C ALA A 75 -5.60 -0.30 8.51
N LYS A 76 -6.53 0.24 9.30
CA LYS A 76 -7.68 0.99 8.82
C LYS A 76 -7.28 2.34 8.24
N GLU A 77 -6.32 3.03 8.87
CA GLU A 77 -5.78 4.29 8.34
C GLU A 77 -5.13 4.09 6.98
N MET A 78 -4.29 3.07 6.84
CA MET A 78 -3.64 2.74 5.56
C MET A 78 -4.66 2.41 4.47
N LEU A 79 -5.71 1.66 4.80
CA LEU A 79 -6.79 1.37 3.87
C LEU A 79 -7.46 2.64 3.36
N ASN A 80 -7.83 3.57 4.26
CA ASN A 80 -8.46 4.84 3.89
C ASN A 80 -7.55 5.68 2.98
N ASN A 81 -6.24 5.70 3.25
CA ASN A 81 -5.27 6.42 2.43
C ASN A 81 -5.13 5.81 1.03
N MET A 82 -5.26 4.48 0.90
CA MET A 82 -5.21 3.80 -0.40
C MET A 82 -6.49 3.92 -1.24
N HIS A 83 -7.58 4.47 -0.69
CA HIS A 83 -8.81 4.67 -1.47
C HIS A 83 -8.61 5.59 -2.68
N SER A 84 -7.65 6.52 -2.63
CA SER A 84 -7.26 7.36 -3.78
C SER A 84 -6.68 6.57 -4.94
N ASP A 85 -6.12 5.39 -4.66
CA ASP A 85 -5.32 4.61 -5.61
C ASP A 85 -6.08 3.39 -6.13
N LYS A 86 -7.34 3.19 -5.68
CA LYS A 86 -8.23 2.08 -6.11
C LYS A 86 -8.33 1.98 -7.64
N ALA A 87 -8.40 3.10 -8.35
CA ALA A 87 -8.48 3.10 -9.81
C ALA A 87 -7.19 2.57 -10.47
N ILE A 88 -6.03 2.96 -9.96
CA ILE A 88 -4.72 2.50 -10.46
C ILE A 88 -4.56 1.01 -10.17
N LEU A 89 -4.92 0.59 -8.96
CA LEU A 89 -4.84 -0.79 -8.53
C LEU A 89 -5.74 -1.70 -9.35
N ASN A 90 -6.96 -1.24 -9.68
CA ASN A 90 -7.88 -1.94 -10.55
C ASN A 90 -7.37 -2.07 -11.99
N GLN A 91 -6.58 -1.12 -12.48
CA GLN A 91 -5.96 -1.19 -13.79
C GLN A 91 -4.77 -2.14 -13.81
N GLN A 92 -3.92 -2.10 -12.78
CA GLN A 92 -2.72 -2.95 -12.67
C GLN A 92 -3.07 -4.41 -12.36
N TYR A 93 -4.05 -4.64 -11.48
CA TYR A 93 -4.47 -5.96 -11.02
C TYR A 93 -6.00 -6.12 -11.18
N PRO A 94 -6.49 -6.32 -12.42
CA PRO A 94 -7.92 -6.34 -12.70
C PRO A 94 -8.68 -7.49 -12.01
N PHE A 95 -7.99 -8.57 -11.65
CA PHE A 95 -8.57 -9.73 -10.97
C PHE A 95 -8.67 -9.56 -9.43
N VAL A 96 -8.07 -8.52 -8.83
CA VAL A 96 -8.15 -8.29 -7.38
C VAL A 96 -9.51 -7.71 -7.01
N ASN A 97 -10.20 -8.37 -6.09
CA ASN A 97 -11.51 -7.97 -5.55
C ASN A 97 -11.43 -7.53 -4.08
N PHE A 98 -10.36 -7.89 -3.38
CA PHE A 98 -10.17 -7.54 -1.98
C PHE A 98 -8.81 -6.89 -1.75
N LEU A 99 -8.81 -5.84 -0.94
CA LEU A 99 -7.62 -5.20 -0.43
C LEU A 99 -7.52 -5.50 1.06
N SER A 100 -6.35 -5.94 1.51
CA SER A 100 -6.07 -6.21 2.92
C SER A 100 -4.82 -5.49 3.38
N PHE A 101 -4.87 -5.01 4.62
CA PHE A 101 -3.70 -4.55 5.35
C PHE A 101 -3.52 -5.37 6.62
N LYS A 102 -2.27 -5.71 6.92
CA LYS A 102 -1.86 -6.40 8.14
C LYS A 102 -0.71 -5.65 8.79
N ILE A 103 -0.86 -5.36 10.07
CA ILE A 103 0.14 -4.69 10.89
C ILE A 103 0.65 -5.67 11.91
N TYR A 104 1.97 -5.87 11.91
CA TYR A 104 2.66 -6.76 12.82
C TYR A 104 3.59 -5.96 13.74
N HIS A 105 3.70 -6.40 14.99
CA HIS A 105 4.72 -5.96 15.93
C HIS A 105 5.65 -7.13 16.21
N GLY A 106 6.84 -7.09 15.62
CA GLY A 106 7.64 -8.29 15.40
C GLY A 106 6.86 -9.29 14.55
N SER A 107 6.82 -10.56 14.94
CA SER A 107 6.05 -11.59 14.22
C SER A 107 4.56 -11.65 14.61
N THR A 108 4.11 -10.80 15.55
CA THR A 108 2.74 -10.86 16.09
C THR A 108 1.82 -9.96 15.29
N LEU A 109 0.75 -10.52 14.72
CA LEU A 109 -0.31 -9.74 14.08
C LEU A 109 -1.05 -8.93 15.15
N LEU A 110 -1.04 -7.61 15.01
CA LEU A 110 -1.73 -6.70 15.92
C LEU A 110 -3.03 -6.17 15.36
N ASP A 111 -3.03 -5.78 14.08
CA ASP A 111 -4.18 -5.17 13.43
C ASP A 111 -4.31 -5.66 11.99
N SER A 112 -5.55 -5.78 11.52
CA SER A 112 -5.84 -6.24 10.18
C SER A 112 -7.18 -5.69 9.70
N VAL A 113 -7.22 -5.28 8.44
CA VAL A 113 -8.47 -4.93 7.76
C VAL A 113 -8.52 -5.60 6.39
N VAL A 114 -9.74 -5.90 5.94
CA VAL A 114 -10.02 -6.39 4.59
C VAL A 114 -11.20 -5.58 4.06
N GLU A 115 -11.10 -5.10 2.84
CA GLU A 115 -12.15 -4.37 2.14
C GLU A 115 -12.41 -4.99 0.78
N LYS A 116 -13.69 -5.20 0.45
CA LYS A 116 -14.11 -5.52 -0.90
C LYS A 116 -14.07 -4.25 -1.76
N ILE A 117 -13.34 -4.29 -2.88
CA ILE A 117 -13.12 -3.14 -3.75
C ILE A 117 -13.82 -3.24 -5.12
N LYS A 118 -14.44 -4.39 -5.41
CA LYS A 118 -15.25 -4.69 -6.61
C LYS A 118 -16.38 -5.63 -6.26
#